data_AF-A0A3C0A7V5-F1
#
_entry.id   AF-A0A3C0A7V5-F1
#
_cell.length_a   1.000
_cell.length_b   1.000
_cell.length_c   1.000
_cell.angle_alpha   90.00
_cell.angle_beta   90.00
_cell.angle_gamma   90.00
#
_symmetry.space_group_name_H-M   'P 1'
#
loop_
_entity.id
_entity.type
_entity.pdbx_description
1 polymer ?
#
loop_
_entity_poly.entity_id
_entity_poly.type
_entity_poly.pdbx_seq_one_letter_code
_entity_poly.pdbx_strand_id
1 'polypeptide(L)'
;MFFKTMKYFIFFLISCAFLCTSCTPYQVVLKESDSVAKYQMADSLYQVAIATGKKSKFRSSLKLMEQIVPLYRGKPQAEKLSYRYANTFYNLEDY
;
A
#
# COMPACT_ATOMS: atom_id res chain seq x y z
N MET A 1 4.70 -12.16 -45.32
CA MET A 1 5.41 -11.42 -44.24
C MET A 1 4.49 -10.58 -43.34
N PHE A 2 3.30 -10.15 -43.80
CA PHE A 2 2.36 -9.30 -43.03
C PHE A 2 1.67 -9.96 -41.81
N PHE A 3 1.38 -11.27 -41.85
CA PHE A 3 0.67 -11.93 -40.75
C PHE A 3 1.52 -12.10 -39.47
N LYS A 4 2.86 -12.11 -39.59
CA LYS A 4 3.76 -12.28 -38.44
C LYS A 4 3.85 -10.99 -37.61
N THR A 5 3.93 -9.83 -38.26
CA THR A 5 3.93 -8.51 -37.62
C THR A 5 2.61 -8.21 -36.89
N MET A 6 1.47 -8.60 -37.48
CA MET A 6 0.16 -8.46 -36.82
C MET A 6 0.04 -9.30 -35.53
N LYS A 7 0.62 -10.51 -35.50
CA LYS A 7 0.62 -11.35 -34.28
C LYS A 7 1.43 -10.73 -33.14
N TYR A 8 2.58 -10.13 -33.44
CA TYR A 8 3.37 -9.41 -32.42
C TYR A 8 2.69 -8.14 -31.94
N PHE A 9 2.02 -7.41 -32.84
CA PHE A 9 1.26 -6.22 -32.47
C PHE A 9 0.07 -6.54 -31.56
N ILE A 10 -0.68 -7.61 -31.85
CA ILE A 10 -1.77 -8.09 -30.99
C ILE A 10 -1.23 -8.55 -29.62
N PHE A 11 -0.10 -9.28 -29.59
CA PHE A 11 0.53 -9.68 -28.34
C PHE A 11 1.00 -8.47 -27.51
N PHE A 12 1.52 -7.43 -28.17
CA PHE A 12 1.90 -6.18 -27.54
C PHE A 12 0.70 -5.43 -26.96
N LEU A 13 -0.42 -5.34 -27.69
CA LEU A 13 -1.65 -4.71 -27.20
C LEU A 13 -2.26 -5.45 -26.02
N ILE A 14 -2.29 -6.79 -26.05
CA ILE A 14 -2.77 -7.60 -24.92
C ILE A 14 -1.88 -7.38 -23.69
N SER A 15 -0.56 -7.38 -23.87
CA SER A 15 0.39 -7.08 -22.78
C SER A 15 0.16 -5.69 -22.19
N CYS A 16 -0.06 -4.68 -23.03
CA CYS A 16 -0.35 -3.31 -22.60
C CYS A 16 -1.66 -3.20 -21.82
N ALA A 17 -2.72 -3.90 -22.27
CA ALA A 17 -4.02 -3.90 -21.58
C ALA A 17 -3.94 -4.51 -20.16
N PHE A 18 -3.10 -5.53 -19.96
CA PHE A 18 -2.88 -6.13 -18.63
C PHE A 18 -2.14 -5.20 -17.65
N LEU A 19 -1.33 -4.27 -18.14
CA LEU A 19 -0.63 -3.31 -17.28
C LEU A 19 -1.59 -2.24 -16.70
N CYS A 20 -2.66 -1.91 -17.45
CA CYS A 20 -3.63 -0.89 -17.07
C CYS A 20 -4.60 -1.31 -15.94
N THR A 21 -4.68 -2.60 -15.58
CA THR A 21 -5.61 -3.10 -14.54
C THR A 21 -5.00 -3.18 -13.14
N SER A 22 -3.74 -2.76 -12.96
CA SER A 22 -2.99 -2.90 -11.70
C SER A 22 -3.45 -1.99 -10.54
N CYS A 23 -4.55 -1.24 -10.71
CA CYS A 23 -5.11 -0.41 -9.64
C CYS A 23 -5.80 -1.27 -8.57
N THR A 24 -5.00 -1.74 -7.62
CA THR A 24 -5.51 -2.46 -6.44
C THR A 24 -6.17 -1.50 -5.45
N PRO A 25 -7.07 -1.96 -4.56
CA PRO A 25 -7.69 -1.13 -3.52
C PRO A 25 -6.66 -0.36 -2.67
N TYR A 26 -5.50 -0.97 -2.42
CA TYR A 26 -4.38 -0.31 -1.74
C TYR A 26 -3.82 0.87 -2.53
N GLN A 27 -3.65 0.74 -3.85
CA GLN A 27 -3.16 1.82 -4.69
C GLN A 27 -4.14 2.98 -4.79
N VAL A 28 -5.45 2.70 -4.71
CA VAL A 28 -6.50 3.73 -4.62
C VAL A 28 -6.32 4.53 -3.33
N VAL A 29 -6.35 3.86 -2.18
CA VAL A 29 -6.24 4.51 -0.86
C VAL A 29 -4.90 5.23 -0.68
N LEU A 30 -3.81 4.69 -1.23
CA LEU A 30 -2.49 5.32 -1.18
C LEU A 30 -2.44 6.67 -1.89
N LYS A 31 -3.17 6.82 -3.00
CA LYS A 31 -3.21 8.04 -3.82
C LYS A 31 -4.29 9.03 -3.39
N GLU A 32 -5.32 8.55 -2.69
CA GLU A 32 -6.43 9.36 -2.20
C GLU A 32 -5.98 10.36 -1.11
N SER A 33 -6.75 11.41 -0.85
CA SER A 33 -6.45 12.41 0.18
C SER A 33 -7.08 12.11 1.54
N ASP A 34 -8.01 11.15 1.64
CA ASP A 34 -8.71 10.86 2.88
C ASP A 34 -7.80 10.23 3.93
N SER A 35 -7.57 10.97 5.02
CA SER A 35 -6.80 10.54 6.17
C SER A 35 -7.47 9.42 6.97
N VAL A 36 -8.80 9.29 6.92
CA VAL A 36 -9.55 8.25 7.65
C VAL A 36 -9.44 6.90 6.93
N ALA A 37 -9.69 6.86 5.63
CA ALA A 37 -9.50 5.67 4.81
C ALA A 37 -8.07 5.11 4.92
N LYS A 38 -7.06 6.00 4.87
CA LYS A 38 -5.65 5.61 5.06
C LYS A 38 -5.38 5.03 6.44
N TYR A 39 -5.94 5.61 7.50
CA TYR A 39 -5.79 5.08 8.85
C TYR A 39 -6.40 3.68 8.98
N GLN A 40 -7.62 3.48 8.49
CA GLN A 40 -8.31 2.18 8.56
C GLN A 40 -7.57 1.10 7.76
N MET A 41 -7.10 1.44 6.57
CA MET A 41 -6.33 0.52 5.75
C MET A 41 -4.95 0.23 6.35
N ALA A 42 -4.26 1.23 6.90
CA ALA A 42 -2.99 1.04 7.59
C ALA A 42 -3.13 0.12 8.81
N ASP A 43 -4.19 0.31 9.61
CA ASP A 43 -4.50 -0.54 10.76
C ASP A 43 -4.78 -1.98 10.32
N SER A 44 -5.62 -2.16 9.30
CA SER A 44 -5.93 -3.49 8.76
C SER A 44 -4.68 -4.21 8.25
N LEU A 45 -3.82 -3.50 7.51
CA LEU A 45 -2.56 -4.05 7.01
C LEU A 45 -1.59 -4.40 8.14
N TYR A 46 -1.53 -3.58 9.18
CA TYR A 46 -0.72 -3.83 10.37
C TYR A 46 -1.18 -5.08 11.10
N GLN A 47 -2.50 -5.24 11.32
CA GLN A 47 -3.06 -6.43 11.96
C GLN A 47 -2.77 -7.70 11.17
N VAL A 48 -2.95 -7.65 9.84
CA VAL A 48 -2.60 -8.76 8.95
C VAL A 48 -1.09 -9.04 9.01
N ALA A 49 -0.26 -8.01 9.09
CA ALA A 49 1.19 -8.16 9.20
C ALA A 49 1.61 -8.87 10.49
N ILE A 50 1.01 -8.50 11.63
CA ILE A 50 1.24 -9.16 12.92
C ILE A 50 0.77 -10.62 12.89
N ALA A 51 -0.42 -10.88 12.35
CA ALA A 51 -0.97 -12.23 12.27
C ALA A 51 -0.17 -13.16 11.34
N THR A 52 0.43 -12.61 10.28
CA THR A 52 1.16 -13.41 9.27
C THR A 52 2.67 -13.35 9.37
N GLY A 53 3.23 -12.43 10.18
CA GLY A 53 4.67 -12.17 10.25
C GLY A 53 5.28 -11.61 8.96
N LYS A 54 4.47 -11.16 7.98
CA LYS A 54 4.97 -10.75 6.65
C LYS A 54 5.50 -9.31 6.67
N LYS A 55 6.83 -9.15 6.57
CA LYS A 55 7.51 -7.85 6.41
C LYS A 55 6.95 -6.97 5.28
N SER A 56 6.49 -7.56 4.17
CA SER A 56 5.89 -6.78 3.07
C SER A 56 4.64 -6.00 3.48
N LYS A 57 3.81 -6.57 4.36
CA LYS A 57 2.59 -5.92 4.86
C LYS A 57 2.89 -4.81 5.87
N PHE A 58 3.94 -4.97 6.68
CA PHE A 58 4.46 -3.88 7.49
C PHE A 58 4.94 -2.70 6.64
N ARG A 59 5.68 -2.95 5.55
CA ARG A 59 6.11 -1.89 4.63
C ARG A 59 4.94 -1.15 3.97
N SER A 60 3.90 -1.88 3.56
CA SER A 60 2.68 -1.27 3.01
C SER A 60 1.92 -0.43 4.04
N SER A 61 1.79 -0.94 5.27
CA SER A 61 1.16 -0.20 6.38
C SER A 61 1.96 1.07 6.69
N LEU A 62 3.29 0.96 6.84
CA LEU A 62 4.19 2.05 7.16
C LEU A 62 4.06 3.23 6.17
N LYS A 63 4.05 2.96 4.86
CA LYS A 63 3.87 4.01 3.82
C LYS A 63 2.58 4.80 3.97
N LEU A 64 1.48 4.15 4.35
CA LEU A 64 0.22 4.84 4.60
C LEU A 64 0.30 5.65 5.90
N MET A 65 0.92 5.08 6.94
CA MET A 65 1.10 5.74 8.25
C MET A 65 1.94 7.01 8.15
N GLU A 66 3.04 7.01 7.39
CA GLU A 66 3.90 8.18 7.18
C GLU A 66 3.14 9.40 6.67
N GLN A 67 2.17 9.19 5.79
CA GLN A 67 1.36 10.27 5.23
C GLN A 67 0.35 10.84 6.24
N ILE A 68 -0.09 10.04 7.21
CA ILE A 68 -1.14 10.43 8.16
C ILE A 68 -0.60 10.81 9.54
N VAL A 69 0.57 10.31 9.97
CA VAL A 69 1.20 10.64 11.26
C VAL A 69 1.22 12.14 11.55
N PRO A 70 1.61 13.05 10.64
CA PRO A 70 1.58 14.48 10.93
C PRO A 70 0.15 15.03 11.12
N LEU A 71 -0.85 14.44 10.47
CA LEU A 71 -2.25 14.91 10.48
C LEU A 71 -3.01 14.51 11.76
N TYR A 72 -2.59 13.44 12.42
CA TYR A 72 -3.24 12.93 13.62
C TYR A 72 -2.63 13.47 14.92
N ARG A 73 -1.56 14.26 14.88
CA ARG A 73 -0.94 14.84 16.09
C ARG A 73 -1.97 15.60 16.94
N GLY A 74 -1.98 15.34 18.25
CA GLY A 74 -2.92 15.95 19.20
C GLY A 74 -4.32 15.35 19.23
N LYS A 75 -4.63 14.36 18.39
CA LYS A 75 -5.89 13.61 18.44
C LYS A 75 -5.75 12.35 19.33
N PRO A 76 -6.84 11.82 19.91
CA PRO A 76 -6.76 10.59 20.71
C PRO A 76 -6.28 9.37 19.89
N GLN A 77 -6.53 9.35 18.58
CA GLN A 77 -6.03 8.28 17.71
C GLN A 77 -4.51 8.34 17.47
N ALA A 78 -3.86 9.47 17.80
CA ALA A 78 -2.42 9.65 17.63
C ALA A 78 -1.62 8.64 18.44
N GLU A 79 -2.02 8.38 19.68
CA GLU A 79 -1.31 7.47 20.58
C GLU A 79 -1.17 6.08 19.96
N LYS A 80 -2.31 5.51 19.52
CA LYS A 80 -2.34 4.20 18.88
C LYS A 80 -1.60 4.19 17.56
N LEU A 81 -1.71 5.26 16.77
CA LEU A 81 -1.00 5.41 15.50
C LEU A 81 0.52 5.43 15.72
N SER A 82 1.00 6.24 16.66
CA SER A 82 2.41 6.38 17.02
C SER A 82 3.01 5.09 17.55
N TYR A 83 2.30 4.37 18.42
CA TYR A 83 2.75 3.05 18.89
C TYR A 83 2.93 2.07 17.72
N ARG A 84 1.92 1.94 16.87
CA ARG A 84 1.98 1.03 15.72
C ARG A 84 3.07 1.44 14.73
N TYR A 85 3.27 2.75 14.54
CA TYR A 85 4.27 3.31 13.65
C TYR A 85 5.68 3.00 14.15
N ALA A 86 5.94 3.12 15.44
CA ALA A 86 7.21 2.69 16.01
C ALA A 86 7.37 1.15 15.93
N ASN A 87 6.29 0.40 16.20
CA ASN A 87 6.35 -1.06 16.16
C ASN A 87 6.58 -1.60 14.75
N THR A 88 6.12 -0.93 13.70
CA THR A 88 6.43 -1.35 12.32
C THR A 88 7.93 -1.25 12.02
N PHE A 89 8.62 -0.19 12.47
CA PHE A 89 10.08 -0.10 12.36
C PHE A 89 10.80 -1.24 13.09
N TYR A 90 10.37 -1.53 14.33
CA TYR A 90 10.92 -2.66 15.09
C TYR A 90 10.76 -4.00 14.35
N ASN A 91 9.57 -4.32 13.85
CA ASN A 91 9.30 -5.57 13.12
C ASN A 91 10.00 -5.63 11.75
N LEU A 92 10.36 -4.48 11.19
CA LEU A 92 11.14 -4.38 9.98
C LEU A 92 12.65 -4.43 10.23
N GLU A 93 13.09 -4.41 11.51
CA GLU A 93 14.49 -4.28 11.93
C GLU A 93 15.14 -3.01 11.33
N ASP A 94 14.36 -1.94 11.25
CA ASP A 94 14.76 -0.64 10.66
C ASP A 94 14.86 0.39 11.79
N TYR A 95 15.86 0.20 12.66
CA TYR A 95 16.12 0.97 13.89
C TYR A 95 17.43 1.75 13.85
#